data_AF-A0A0U1CY09-F1
#
_entry.id   AF-A0A0U1CY09-F1
#
_cell.length_a   1.000
_cell.length_b   1.000
_cell.length_c   1.000
_cell.angle_alpha   90.00
_cell.angle_beta   90.00
_cell.angle_gamma   90.00
#
_symmetry.space_group_name_H-M   'P 1'
#
loop_
_entity.id
_entity.type
_entity.pdbx_description
1 polymer ?
#
loop_
_entity_poly.entity_id
_entity_poly.type
_entity_poly.pdbx_seq_one_letter_code
_entity_poly.pdbx_strand_id
1 'polypeptide(L)'
;MACPYCGSPLDENDTCSRCGQIHASAPTGWRPDPTARHEGRYFVTGRPTNRVRDGRKVQSDPAGARMLPDYLELKTSGIRSTWLGTTAAAAIIVMTAAVVWVLLVAGRRTPPPPDTGYLAALRDAGLRDQFNSDANAIAHGRHVCRQLEDGDAQQGLLADKIAVEAFCPHFAEGFRVLEKTTVTGTFVLSDHAGADGIASDGTTCQGSNGYSDVNPGTIVTVKNGRGDVLATTTLGTGKGGAASCTFTFQVPLTEGQDRYVLSVGRRGEFSYSFEQLVAKGIRMQLGQ
;
A
#
# COMPACT_ATOMS: atom_id res chain seq x y z
N MET A 1 87.57 26.30 2.92
CA MET A 1 86.62 26.50 4.05
C MET A 1 86.58 25.22 4.90
N ALA A 2 86.15 25.27 6.16
CA ALA A 2 86.06 24.08 7.03
C ALA A 2 84.64 23.53 7.06
N CYS A 3 84.50 22.21 7.04
CA CYS A 3 83.22 21.51 7.09
C CYS A 3 82.51 21.83 8.42
N PRO A 4 81.28 22.39 8.41
CA PRO A 4 80.58 22.77 9.63
C PRO A 4 80.19 21.58 10.52
N TYR A 5 80.19 20.36 9.96
CA TYR A 5 79.80 19.14 10.67
C TYR A 5 80.96 18.46 11.42
N CYS A 6 82.18 18.54 10.90
CA CYS A 6 83.32 17.81 11.48
C CYS A 6 84.64 18.58 11.50
N GLY A 7 84.65 19.84 11.06
CA GLY A 7 85.82 20.72 11.04
C GLY A 7 86.89 20.37 10.00
N SER A 8 86.72 19.30 9.21
CA SER A 8 87.69 18.90 8.17
C SER A 8 87.70 19.88 6.99
N PRO A 9 88.85 20.07 6.30
CA PRO A 9 88.92 20.95 5.13
C PRO A 9 88.02 20.45 3.98
N LEU A 10 87.48 21.41 3.23
CA LEU A 10 86.63 21.18 2.05
C LEU A 10 87.45 21.29 0.77
N ASP A 11 87.07 20.49 -0.24
CA ASP A 11 87.61 20.62 -1.59
C ASP A 11 86.97 21.78 -2.37
N GLU A 12 87.44 22.00 -3.60
CA GLU A 12 86.98 23.09 -4.48
C GLU A 12 85.49 23.02 -4.84
N ASN A 13 84.83 21.89 -4.61
CA ASN A 13 83.40 21.66 -4.87
C ASN A 13 82.54 21.69 -3.59
N ASP A 14 83.07 22.26 -2.49
CA ASP A 14 82.46 22.24 -1.16
C ASP A 14 82.11 20.83 -0.67
N THR A 15 82.97 19.85 -0.99
CA THR A 15 82.83 18.44 -0.56
C THR A 15 83.79 18.15 0.57
N CYS A 16 83.26 17.59 1.66
CA CYS A 16 84.05 17.03 2.73
C CYS A 16 84.33 15.55 2.47
N SER A 17 85.58 15.12 2.56
CA SER A 17 85.96 13.70 2.41
C SER A 17 85.28 12.77 3.44
N ARG A 18 84.89 13.32 4.60
CA ARG A 18 84.18 12.60 5.66
C ARG A 18 82.67 12.78 5.64
N CYS A 19 82.18 13.95 5.21
CA CYS A 19 80.76 14.32 5.33
C CYS A 19 80.02 14.51 3.99
N GLY A 20 80.72 14.48 2.86
CA GLY A 20 80.15 14.73 1.53
C GLY A 20 79.94 16.21 1.20
N GLN A 21 79.18 16.48 0.12
CA GLN A 21 78.91 17.83 -0.41
C GLN A 21 77.96 18.64 0.47
N ILE A 22 78.26 19.92 0.68
CA ILE A 22 77.53 20.78 1.62
C ILE A 22 76.32 21.47 0.98
N HIS A 23 76.32 21.70 -0.35
CA HIS A 23 75.31 22.53 -1.03
C HIS A 23 74.48 21.85 -2.14
N ALA A 24 74.48 20.52 -2.22
CA ALA A 24 73.50 19.83 -3.08
C ALA A 24 72.13 19.79 -2.40
N SER A 25 71.06 20.18 -3.09
CA SER A 25 69.67 19.91 -2.67
C SER A 25 69.46 18.39 -2.58
N ALA A 26 69.76 17.84 -1.39
CA ALA A 26 69.93 16.41 -1.24
C ALA A 26 68.57 15.69 -1.27
N PRO A 27 68.44 14.58 -2.04
CA PRO A 27 67.19 13.84 -2.13
C PRO A 27 66.79 13.25 -0.76
N THR A 28 65.48 13.22 -0.53
CA THR A 28 64.82 12.55 0.60
C THR A 28 65.15 11.06 0.60
N GLY A 29 65.52 10.50 1.74
CA GLY A 29 65.86 9.08 1.84
C GLY A 29 66.69 8.70 3.06
N TRP A 30 67.02 7.40 3.14
CA TRP A 30 67.85 6.85 4.22
C TRP A 30 69.34 7.07 3.95
N ARG A 31 70.06 7.54 4.96
CA ARG A 31 71.52 7.70 4.94
C ARG A 31 72.12 7.17 6.25
N PRO A 32 73.43 6.90 6.33
CA PRO A 32 74.08 6.58 7.60
C PRO A 32 73.76 7.64 8.65
N ASP A 33 73.46 7.21 9.88
CA ASP A 33 73.10 8.15 10.95
C ASP A 33 74.33 8.98 11.34
N PRO A 34 74.31 10.33 11.19
CA PRO A 34 75.45 11.16 11.55
C PRO A 34 75.80 11.11 13.05
N THR A 35 74.85 10.70 13.89
CA THR A 35 75.09 10.52 15.33
C THR A 35 75.74 9.19 15.68
N ALA A 36 75.87 8.27 14.71
CA ALA A 36 76.35 6.89 14.90
C ALA A 36 75.60 6.08 15.97
N ARG A 37 74.39 6.49 16.35
CA ARG A 37 73.54 5.78 17.32
C ARG A 37 72.74 4.65 16.68
N HIS A 38 72.48 4.77 15.38
CA HIS A 38 71.71 3.83 14.57
C HIS A 38 72.39 3.59 13.22
N GLU A 39 72.02 2.51 12.53
CA GLU A 39 72.59 2.20 11.21
C GLU A 39 72.21 3.24 10.14
N GLY A 40 71.03 3.84 10.25
CA GLY A 40 70.64 4.91 9.33
C GLY A 40 69.60 5.88 9.88
N ARG A 41 69.61 7.10 9.36
CA ARG A 41 68.65 8.18 9.64
C ARG A 41 67.96 8.61 8.36
N TYR A 42 66.68 8.92 8.47
CA TYR A 42 65.88 9.39 7.34
C TYR A 42 66.02 10.91 7.19
N PHE A 43 66.29 11.36 5.97
CA PHE A 43 66.41 12.76 5.60
C PHE A 43 65.23 13.17 4.73
N VAL A 44 64.68 14.36 4.97
CA VAL A 44 63.64 14.99 4.14
C VAL A 44 64.23 16.26 3.57
N THR A 45 64.31 16.36 2.24
CA THR A 45 64.89 17.51 1.53
C THR A 45 66.24 17.95 2.12
N GLY A 46 67.11 16.98 2.38
CA GLY A 46 68.43 17.19 2.98
C GLY A 46 68.47 17.44 4.50
N ARG A 47 67.33 17.55 5.18
CA ARG A 47 67.28 17.76 6.64
C ARG A 47 67.11 16.44 7.40
N PRO A 48 67.92 16.16 8.44
CA PRO A 48 67.79 14.95 9.24
C PRO A 48 66.48 14.95 10.01
N THR A 49 65.87 13.77 10.17
CA THR A 49 64.65 13.62 10.98
C THR A 49 64.89 12.82 12.26
N ASN A 50 63.90 12.77 13.14
CA ASN A 50 63.87 11.85 14.28
C ASN A 50 63.69 10.38 13.90
N ARG A 51 63.49 10.04 12.63
CA ARG A 51 63.24 8.66 12.17
C ARG A 51 64.56 7.96 11.85
N VAL A 52 64.81 6.85 12.53
CA VAL A 52 66.05 6.05 12.45
C VAL A 52 65.73 4.60 12.13
N ARG A 53 66.72 3.85 11.64
CA ARG A 53 66.62 2.41 11.37
C ARG A 53 67.87 1.66 11.83
N ASP A 54 67.63 0.43 12.29
CA ASP A 54 68.64 -0.60 12.50
C ASP A 54 68.17 -1.85 11.73
N GLY A 55 68.88 -2.19 10.66
CA GLY A 55 68.48 -3.16 9.66
C GLY A 55 67.13 -2.81 9.03
N ARG A 56 66.13 -3.66 9.28
CA ARG A 56 64.74 -3.47 8.80
C ARG A 56 63.82 -2.78 9.82
N LYS A 57 64.25 -2.59 11.07
CA LYS A 57 63.43 -1.97 12.11
C LYS A 57 63.53 -0.46 12.01
N VAL A 58 62.39 0.23 12.03
CA VAL A 58 62.30 1.68 11.95
C VAL A 58 61.67 2.21 13.23
N GLN A 59 62.30 3.20 13.86
CA GLN A 59 61.84 3.80 15.11
C GLN A 59 62.10 5.31 15.13
N SER A 60 61.65 5.98 16.19
CA SER A 60 61.94 7.39 16.44
C SER A 60 63.01 7.52 17.51
N ASP A 61 64.08 8.28 17.24
CA ASP A 61 65.13 8.67 18.20
C ASP A 61 65.16 10.21 18.34
N PRO A 62 64.28 10.77 19.20
CA PRO A 62 64.25 12.22 19.45
C PRO A 62 65.55 12.72 20.12
N ALA A 63 66.22 11.88 20.90
CA ALA A 63 67.43 12.26 21.61
C ALA A 63 68.60 12.47 20.64
N GLY A 64 68.82 11.55 19.69
CA GLY A 64 69.81 11.74 18.63
C GLY A 64 69.41 12.83 17.63
N ALA A 65 68.11 13.02 17.37
CA ALA A 65 67.65 14.11 16.50
C ALA A 65 68.04 15.50 17.02
N ARG A 66 67.90 15.74 18.33
CA ARG A 66 68.28 17.00 18.99
C ARG A 66 69.78 17.31 18.94
N MET A 67 70.63 16.33 18.64
CA MET A 67 72.07 16.54 18.47
C MET A 67 72.42 17.08 17.08
N LEU A 68 71.46 17.10 16.13
CA LEU A 68 71.70 17.48 14.75
C LEU A 68 71.17 18.89 14.47
N PRO A 69 71.93 19.73 13.74
CA PRO A 69 71.45 21.04 13.31
C PRO A 69 70.28 20.88 12.32
N ASP A 70 69.31 21.80 12.40
CA ASP A 70 68.15 21.89 11.51
C ASP A 70 67.32 20.60 11.34
N TYR A 71 67.24 19.78 12.39
CA TYR A 71 66.45 18.55 12.36
C TYR A 71 64.94 18.81 12.26
N LEU A 72 64.23 17.92 11.58
CA LEU A 72 62.78 17.92 11.45
C LEU A 72 62.14 16.81 12.29
N GLU A 73 61.26 17.18 13.21
CA GLU A 73 60.50 16.22 14.02
C GLU A 73 59.30 15.66 13.23
N LEU A 74 59.33 14.37 12.90
CA LEU A 74 58.20 13.65 12.34
C LEU A 74 57.36 13.09 13.50
N LYS A 75 56.12 13.56 13.63
CA LYS A 75 55.17 13.05 14.61
C LYS A 75 54.80 11.61 14.24
N THR A 76 55.08 10.65 15.12
CA THR A 76 54.59 9.28 14.92
C THR A 76 53.07 9.31 15.05
N SER A 77 52.36 8.96 13.97
CA SER A 77 50.92 8.74 14.00
C SER A 77 50.64 7.44 14.77
N GLY A 78 50.69 7.52 16.09
CA GLY A 78 50.24 6.47 16.98
C GLY A 78 48.75 6.27 16.77
N ILE A 79 48.37 5.11 16.22
CA ILE A 79 46.99 4.67 16.10
C ILE A 79 46.47 4.48 17.53
N ARG A 80 45.81 5.49 18.09
CA ARG A 80 45.09 5.38 19.37
C ARG A 80 43.87 4.49 19.13
N SER A 81 43.91 3.29 19.69
CA SER A 81 42.79 2.36 19.78
C SER A 81 41.62 3.03 20.51
N THR A 82 40.59 3.40 19.76
CA THR A 82 39.27 3.80 20.27
C THR A 82 38.34 2.59 20.24
N TRP A 83 38.64 1.60 21.07
CA TRP A 83 37.69 0.54 21.43
C TRP A 83 36.89 1.05 22.61
N LEU A 84 35.64 1.48 22.38
CA LEU A 84 34.49 1.53 23.32
C LEU A 84 33.34 2.41 22.79
N GLY A 85 33.54 3.18 21.70
CA GLY A 85 32.49 3.99 21.07
C GLY A 85 31.77 3.34 19.86
N THR A 86 32.12 2.12 19.48
CA THR A 86 31.68 1.52 18.20
C THR A 86 30.45 0.62 18.30
N THR A 87 30.04 0.15 19.48
CA THR A 87 28.93 -0.80 19.61
C THR A 87 27.56 -0.15 19.38
N ALA A 88 27.32 1.04 19.95
CA ALA A 88 26.05 1.75 19.75
C ALA A 88 25.90 2.26 18.31
N ALA A 89 26.96 2.83 17.73
CA ALA A 89 26.94 3.33 16.35
C ALA A 89 26.81 2.17 15.34
N ALA A 90 27.51 1.05 15.54
CA ALA A 90 27.37 -0.13 14.69
C ALA A 90 25.97 -0.75 14.80
N ALA A 91 25.38 -0.81 16.00
CA ALA A 91 24.01 -1.31 16.17
C ALA A 91 22.99 -0.44 15.43
N ILE A 92 23.11 0.89 15.49
CA ILE A 92 22.23 1.81 14.76
C ILE A 92 22.41 1.63 13.26
N ILE A 93 23.64 1.55 12.75
CA ILE A 93 23.91 1.36 11.31
C ILE A 93 23.39 0.01 10.81
N VAL A 94 23.51 -1.07 11.60
CA VAL A 94 22.97 -2.39 11.24
C VAL A 94 21.45 -2.37 11.25
N MET A 95 20.82 -1.71 12.23
CA MET A 95 19.36 -1.58 12.29
C MET A 95 18.82 -0.72 11.14
N THR A 96 19.46 0.41 10.81
CA THR A 96 19.04 1.23 9.66
C THR A 96 19.30 0.51 8.35
N ALA A 97 20.43 -0.18 8.20
CA ALA A 97 20.70 -1.00 7.02
C ALA A 97 19.71 -2.16 6.91
N ALA A 98 19.30 -2.79 8.01
CA ALA A 98 18.27 -3.83 8.01
C ALA A 98 16.89 -3.26 7.64
N VAL A 99 16.51 -2.09 8.17
CA VAL A 99 15.24 -1.42 7.81
C VAL A 99 15.26 -1.00 6.34
N VAL A 100 16.34 -0.38 5.86
CA VAL A 100 16.52 0.00 4.46
C VAL A 100 16.53 -1.23 3.57
N TRP A 101 17.18 -2.32 3.98
CA TRP A 101 17.15 -3.59 3.26
C TRP A 101 15.71 -4.11 3.20
N VAL A 102 14.99 -4.19 4.31
CA VAL A 102 13.59 -4.64 4.35
C VAL A 102 12.71 -3.78 3.43
N LEU A 103 12.86 -2.45 3.44
CA LEU A 103 12.12 -1.54 2.56
C LEU A 103 12.49 -1.75 1.08
N LEU A 104 13.77 -1.91 0.76
CA LEU A 104 14.24 -2.18 -0.60
C LEU A 104 13.81 -3.56 -1.10
N VAL A 105 13.76 -4.57 -0.23
CA VAL A 105 13.28 -5.92 -0.57
C VAL A 105 11.76 -5.96 -0.68
N ALA A 106 11.03 -5.27 0.18
CA ALA A 106 9.58 -5.13 0.07
C ALA A 106 9.19 -4.44 -1.25
N GLY A 107 9.92 -3.39 -1.65
CA GLY A 107 9.72 -2.74 -2.96
C GLY A 107 10.16 -3.56 -4.17
N ARG A 108 10.96 -4.62 -3.98
CA ARG A 108 11.38 -5.57 -5.04
C ARG A 108 10.52 -6.83 -5.11
N ARG A 109 9.68 -7.11 -4.11
CA ARG A 109 8.71 -8.20 -4.20
C ARG A 109 7.69 -7.79 -5.24
N THR A 110 7.57 -8.58 -6.31
CA THR A 110 6.43 -8.47 -7.22
C THR A 110 5.17 -8.58 -6.36
N PRO A 111 4.25 -7.60 -6.43
CA PRO A 111 2.98 -7.72 -5.72
C PRO A 111 2.36 -9.07 -6.11
N PRO A 112 1.75 -9.79 -5.15
CA PRO A 112 1.10 -11.05 -5.47
C PRO A 112 0.07 -10.79 -6.58
N PRO A 113 -0.22 -11.80 -7.44
CA PRO A 113 -1.18 -11.62 -8.52
C PRO A 113 -2.47 -11.01 -7.96
N PRO A 114 -3.07 -10.00 -8.62
CA PRO A 114 -4.22 -9.28 -8.09
C PRO A 114 -5.36 -10.22 -7.71
N ASP A 115 -5.47 -11.35 -8.42
CA ASP A 115 -6.36 -12.48 -8.15
C ASP A 115 -6.31 -12.96 -6.69
N THR A 116 -5.12 -13.09 -6.10
CA THR A 116 -4.97 -13.61 -4.72
C THR A 116 -5.45 -12.61 -3.67
N GLY A 117 -5.13 -11.33 -3.84
CA GLY A 117 -5.60 -10.25 -2.98
C GLY A 117 -7.11 -10.05 -3.11
N TYR A 118 -7.62 -10.11 -4.33
CA TYR A 118 -9.05 -10.05 -4.64
C TYR A 118 -9.85 -11.16 -3.95
N LEU A 119 -9.41 -12.42 -4.08
CA LEU A 119 -10.10 -13.55 -3.46
C LEU A 119 -10.04 -13.52 -1.92
N ALA A 120 -8.96 -12.99 -1.35
CA ALA A 120 -8.86 -12.74 0.09
C ALA A 120 -9.85 -11.65 0.53
N ALA A 121 -9.89 -10.51 -0.16
CA ALA A 121 -10.81 -9.42 0.14
C ALA A 121 -12.30 -9.86 0.05
N LEU A 122 -12.65 -10.68 -0.94
CA LEU A 122 -14.00 -11.26 -1.03
C LEU A 122 -14.32 -12.18 0.16
N ARG A 123 -13.35 -12.96 0.66
CA ARG A 123 -13.51 -13.79 1.86
C ARG A 123 -13.75 -12.93 3.09
N ASP A 124 -12.91 -11.92 3.28
CA ASP A 124 -12.98 -11.04 4.44
C ASP A 124 -14.28 -10.23 4.47
N ALA A 125 -14.82 -9.86 3.30
CA ALA A 125 -16.11 -9.22 3.16
C ALA A 125 -17.32 -10.16 3.24
N GLY A 126 -17.11 -11.48 3.37
CA GLY A 126 -18.20 -12.48 3.39
C GLY A 126 -18.97 -12.62 2.06
N LEU A 127 -18.34 -12.26 0.93
CA LEU A 127 -18.98 -12.23 -0.39
C LEU A 127 -18.66 -13.46 -1.24
N ARG A 128 -17.88 -14.41 -0.72
CA ARG A 128 -17.47 -15.61 -1.45
C ARG A 128 -18.63 -16.47 -1.94
N ASP A 129 -19.67 -16.58 -1.12
CA ASP A 129 -20.82 -17.43 -1.41
C ASP A 129 -21.68 -16.90 -2.58
N GLN A 130 -21.38 -15.69 -3.09
CA GLN A 130 -21.99 -15.14 -4.29
C GLN A 130 -21.42 -15.76 -5.59
N PHE A 131 -20.29 -16.48 -5.50
CA PHE A 131 -19.61 -17.05 -6.64
C PHE A 131 -19.47 -18.56 -6.51
N ASN A 132 -19.81 -19.29 -7.58
CA ASN A 132 -19.72 -20.75 -7.58
C ASN A 132 -18.28 -21.29 -7.50
N SER A 133 -17.27 -20.47 -7.82
CA SER A 133 -15.86 -20.86 -7.79
C SER A 133 -14.93 -19.64 -7.75
N ASP A 134 -13.65 -19.86 -7.39
CA ASP A 134 -12.59 -18.85 -7.51
C ASP A 134 -12.45 -18.31 -8.93
N ALA A 135 -12.49 -19.21 -9.92
CA ALA A 135 -12.37 -18.85 -11.32
C ALA A 135 -13.52 -17.94 -11.77
N ASN A 136 -14.76 -18.22 -11.33
CA ASN A 136 -15.92 -17.39 -11.65
C ASN A 136 -15.82 -16.02 -10.99
N ALA A 137 -15.35 -15.93 -9.74
CA ALA A 137 -15.12 -14.66 -9.08
C ALA A 137 -14.08 -13.81 -9.84
N ILE A 138 -12.93 -14.39 -10.20
CA ILE A 138 -11.89 -13.67 -10.95
C ILE A 138 -12.40 -13.25 -12.33
N ALA A 139 -13.13 -14.12 -13.03
CA ALA A 139 -13.72 -13.81 -14.32
C ALA A 139 -14.72 -12.66 -14.23
N HIS A 140 -15.58 -12.66 -13.19
CA HIS A 140 -16.49 -11.56 -12.88
C HIS A 140 -15.72 -10.26 -12.62
N GLY A 141 -14.73 -10.28 -11.72
CA GLY A 141 -13.98 -9.07 -11.39
C GLY A 141 -13.24 -8.46 -12.58
N ARG A 142 -12.67 -9.29 -13.46
CA ARG A 142 -12.08 -8.83 -14.73
C ARG A 142 -13.11 -8.34 -15.73
N HIS A 143 -14.34 -8.87 -15.70
CA HIS A 143 -15.42 -8.39 -16.55
C HIS A 143 -15.90 -6.99 -16.14
N VAL A 144 -16.02 -6.73 -14.83
CA VAL A 144 -16.37 -5.40 -14.30
C VAL A 144 -15.41 -4.33 -14.84
N CYS A 145 -14.10 -4.56 -14.78
CA CYS A 145 -13.13 -3.59 -15.29
C CYS A 145 -13.28 -3.32 -16.80
N ARG A 146 -13.56 -4.37 -17.60
CA ARG A 146 -13.82 -4.19 -19.04
C ARG A 146 -15.06 -3.33 -19.30
N GLN A 147 -16.14 -3.54 -18.55
CA GLN A 147 -17.35 -2.71 -18.67
C GLN A 147 -17.07 -1.23 -18.37
N LEU A 148 -16.25 -0.95 -17.35
CA LEU A 148 -15.86 0.42 -17.02
C LEU A 148 -14.96 1.05 -18.09
N GLU A 149 -14.06 0.27 -18.69
CA GLU A 149 -13.24 0.70 -19.83
C GLU A 149 -14.10 1.01 -21.07
N ASP A 150 -15.20 0.26 -21.26
CA ASP A 150 -16.18 0.47 -22.34
C ASP A 150 -17.12 1.67 -22.09
N GLY A 151 -17.03 2.31 -20.92
CA GLY A 151 -17.76 3.54 -20.59
C GLY A 151 -19.05 3.34 -19.79
N ASP A 152 -19.28 2.17 -19.21
CA ASP A 152 -20.40 1.97 -18.29
C ASP A 152 -20.27 2.85 -17.03
N ALA A 153 -21.39 3.04 -16.32
CA ALA A 153 -21.42 3.84 -15.11
C ALA A 153 -20.48 3.24 -14.04
N GLN A 154 -19.68 4.09 -13.38
CA GLN A 154 -18.76 3.71 -12.30
C GLN A 154 -19.51 3.43 -10.99
N GLN A 155 -20.38 2.44 -11.01
CA GLN A 155 -21.19 2.02 -9.88
C GLN A 155 -21.48 0.52 -9.92
N GLY A 156 -21.68 -0.09 -8.77
CA GLY A 156 -21.98 -1.52 -8.67
C GLY A 156 -22.08 -1.98 -7.22
N LEU A 157 -22.14 -3.28 -7.00
CA LEU A 157 -22.20 -3.86 -5.67
C LEU A 157 -20.82 -3.83 -4.97
N LEU A 158 -20.79 -4.16 -3.68
CA LEU A 158 -19.54 -4.22 -2.92
C LEU A 158 -18.51 -5.18 -3.54
N ALA A 159 -18.97 -6.30 -4.11
CA ALA A 159 -18.11 -7.25 -4.81
C ALA A 159 -17.43 -6.61 -6.05
N ASP A 160 -18.13 -5.72 -6.74
CA ASP A 160 -17.63 -5.00 -7.90
C ASP A 160 -16.60 -3.95 -7.48
N LYS A 161 -16.84 -3.25 -6.35
CA LYS A 161 -15.86 -2.33 -5.77
C LYS A 161 -14.54 -3.02 -5.45
N ILE A 162 -14.59 -4.19 -4.81
CA ILE A 162 -13.41 -5.00 -4.48
C ILE A 162 -12.70 -5.46 -5.77
N ALA A 163 -13.45 -5.78 -6.82
CA ALA A 163 -12.87 -6.09 -8.12
C ALA A 163 -12.17 -4.90 -8.75
N VAL A 164 -12.79 -3.71 -8.70
CA VAL A 164 -12.20 -2.47 -9.23
C VAL A 164 -10.91 -2.11 -8.49
N GLU A 165 -10.90 -2.21 -7.17
CA GLU A 165 -9.70 -1.98 -6.35
C GLU A 165 -8.55 -2.93 -6.72
N ALA A 166 -8.86 -4.18 -7.08
CA ALA A 166 -7.85 -5.19 -7.40
C ALA A 166 -7.37 -5.13 -8.87
N PHE A 167 -8.27 -4.91 -9.82
CA PHE A 167 -8.00 -5.12 -11.25
C PHE A 167 -7.90 -3.82 -12.06
N CYS A 168 -8.58 -2.74 -11.65
CA CYS A 168 -8.58 -1.45 -12.35
C CYS A 168 -8.64 -0.27 -11.35
N PRO A 169 -7.60 -0.10 -10.51
CA PRO A 169 -7.63 0.81 -9.37
C PRO A 169 -7.84 2.29 -9.72
N HIS A 170 -7.60 2.69 -10.97
CA HIS A 170 -7.88 4.07 -11.41
C HIS A 170 -9.37 4.43 -11.41
N PHE A 171 -10.27 3.44 -11.46
CA PHE A 171 -11.71 3.67 -11.29
C PHE A 171 -12.13 3.60 -9.81
N ALA A 172 -11.25 3.13 -8.90
CA ALA A 172 -11.63 2.88 -7.53
C ALA A 172 -12.08 4.15 -6.80
N GLU A 173 -11.42 5.28 -7.00
CA GLU A 173 -11.78 6.53 -6.30
C GLU A 173 -13.21 7.01 -6.63
N GLY A 174 -13.61 6.91 -7.90
CA GLY A 174 -14.94 7.32 -8.37
C GLY A 174 -16.04 6.26 -8.26
N PHE A 175 -15.68 5.01 -7.94
CA PHE A 175 -16.64 3.91 -7.95
C PHE A 175 -17.63 3.99 -6.78
N ARG A 176 -18.90 4.15 -7.12
CA ARG A 176 -20.01 4.21 -6.16
C ARG A 176 -20.55 2.82 -5.84
N VAL A 177 -20.53 2.45 -4.56
CA VAL A 177 -21.18 1.21 -4.09
C VAL A 177 -22.68 1.45 -3.97
N LEU A 178 -23.47 0.64 -4.68
CA LEU A 178 -24.92 0.68 -4.67
C LEU A 178 -25.46 0.01 -3.42
N GLU A 179 -26.44 0.65 -2.79
CA GLU A 179 -27.12 0.10 -1.64
C GLU A 179 -28.07 -1.04 -2.05
N LYS A 180 -28.08 -2.13 -1.29
CA LYS A 180 -29.04 -3.22 -1.42
C LYS A 180 -29.89 -3.32 -0.16
N THR A 181 -31.20 -3.26 -0.32
CA THR A 181 -32.15 -3.33 0.79
C THR A 181 -33.34 -4.22 0.46
N THR A 182 -33.96 -4.80 1.49
CA THR A 182 -35.22 -5.53 1.36
C THR A 182 -36.35 -4.62 1.79
N VAL A 183 -37.16 -4.17 0.83
CA VAL A 183 -38.27 -3.25 1.08
C VAL A 183 -39.52 -4.06 1.38
N THR A 184 -40.21 -3.71 2.48
CA THR A 184 -41.51 -4.27 2.80
C THR A 184 -42.61 -3.46 2.11
N GLY A 185 -43.55 -4.16 1.50
CA GLY A 185 -44.69 -3.57 0.82
C GLY A 185 -46.03 -4.03 1.34
N THR A 186 -47.01 -3.15 1.18
CA THR A 186 -48.43 -3.40 1.47
C THR A 186 -49.25 -3.15 0.22
N PHE A 187 -50.11 -4.11 -0.11
CA PHE A 187 -51.13 -3.98 -1.14
C PHE A 187 -52.50 -4.09 -0.48
N VAL A 188 -53.31 -3.05 -0.58
CA VAL A 188 -54.65 -2.99 0.01
C VAL A 188 -55.68 -3.10 -1.09
N LEU A 189 -56.51 -4.15 -1.01
CA LEU A 189 -57.72 -4.28 -1.80
C LEU A 189 -58.90 -3.74 -0.98
N SER A 190 -59.65 -2.79 -1.51
CA SER A 190 -60.84 -2.20 -0.88
C SER A 190 -62.10 -2.56 -1.67
N ASP A 191 -63.20 -2.78 -0.95
CA ASP A 191 -64.54 -2.91 -1.51
C ASP A 191 -65.54 -2.16 -0.61
N HIS A 192 -65.60 -0.84 -0.77
CA HIS A 192 -66.52 0.01 -0.01
C HIS A 192 -67.92 0.05 -0.64
N ALA A 193 -68.04 -0.37 -1.90
CA ALA A 193 -69.31 -0.41 -2.64
C ALA A 193 -70.16 -1.64 -2.35
N GLY A 194 -69.61 -2.65 -1.64
CA GLY A 194 -70.31 -3.89 -1.34
C GLY A 194 -70.52 -4.75 -2.59
N ALA A 195 -69.54 -4.78 -3.49
CA ALA A 195 -69.58 -5.55 -4.74
C ALA A 195 -69.17 -7.02 -4.56
N ASP A 196 -69.05 -7.49 -3.31
CA ASP A 196 -68.51 -8.80 -2.93
C ASP A 196 -67.17 -9.09 -3.62
N GLY A 197 -66.34 -8.05 -3.77
CA GLY A 197 -65.02 -8.11 -4.40
C GLY A 197 -63.93 -8.69 -3.49
N ILE A 198 -64.25 -8.94 -2.22
CA ILE A 198 -63.37 -9.58 -1.25
C ILE A 198 -64.09 -10.75 -0.59
N ALA A 199 -63.52 -11.95 -0.72
CA ALA A 199 -63.91 -13.12 0.05
C ALA A 199 -63.10 -13.15 1.35
N SER A 200 -63.77 -13.31 2.49
CA SER A 200 -63.12 -13.42 3.79
C SER A 200 -63.78 -14.49 4.66
N ASP A 201 -62.96 -15.22 5.43
CA ASP A 201 -63.39 -16.20 6.43
C ASP A 201 -63.40 -15.62 7.86
N GLY A 202 -63.18 -14.30 8.01
CA GLY A 202 -63.05 -13.60 9.29
C GLY A 202 -61.62 -13.53 9.83
N THR A 203 -60.66 -14.26 9.25
CA THR A 203 -59.23 -14.23 9.63
C THR A 203 -58.31 -13.91 8.45
N THR A 204 -58.62 -14.49 7.30
CA THR A 204 -57.95 -14.26 6.03
C THR A 204 -58.93 -13.66 5.04
N CYS A 205 -58.37 -13.06 4.00
CA CYS A 205 -59.15 -12.52 2.91
C CYS A 205 -58.38 -12.65 1.61
N GLN A 206 -59.12 -12.66 0.50
CA GLN A 206 -58.58 -12.62 -0.85
C GLN A 206 -59.58 -11.93 -1.76
N GLY A 207 -59.12 -11.53 -2.93
CA GLY A 207 -60.01 -10.99 -3.95
C GLY A 207 -60.98 -12.06 -4.47
N SER A 208 -62.18 -11.62 -4.78
CA SER A 208 -63.26 -12.41 -5.37
C SER A 208 -63.88 -11.65 -6.53
N ASN A 209 -64.70 -12.33 -7.33
CA ASN A 209 -65.38 -11.74 -8.49
C ASN A 209 -64.37 -11.01 -9.41
N GLY A 210 -64.56 -9.70 -9.59
CA GLY A 210 -63.72 -8.83 -10.40
C GLY A 210 -62.27 -8.70 -9.91
N TYR A 211 -61.92 -9.22 -8.73
CA TYR A 211 -60.56 -9.25 -8.15
C TYR A 211 -60.06 -10.67 -7.84
N SER A 212 -60.68 -11.72 -8.40
CA SER A 212 -60.31 -13.13 -8.15
C SER A 212 -58.85 -13.49 -8.46
N ASP A 213 -58.15 -12.67 -9.26
CA ASP A 213 -56.73 -12.76 -9.57
C ASP A 213 -55.81 -12.15 -8.49
N VAL A 214 -56.37 -11.58 -7.42
CA VAL A 214 -55.64 -10.98 -6.29
C VAL A 214 -55.78 -11.90 -5.07
N ASN A 215 -54.78 -12.75 -4.85
CA ASN A 215 -54.77 -13.76 -3.80
C ASN A 215 -53.35 -14.00 -3.26
N PRO A 216 -53.19 -14.73 -2.15
CA PRO A 216 -51.87 -15.17 -1.70
C PRO A 216 -51.17 -15.95 -2.83
N GLY A 217 -49.94 -15.57 -3.16
CA GLY A 217 -49.22 -16.13 -4.31
C GLY A 217 -49.31 -15.29 -5.59
N THR A 218 -50.16 -14.27 -5.65
CA THR A 218 -50.19 -13.34 -6.80
C THR A 218 -48.84 -12.67 -6.98
N ILE A 219 -48.31 -12.71 -8.20
CA ILE A 219 -46.97 -12.23 -8.52
C ILE A 219 -46.91 -10.71 -8.40
N VAL A 220 -45.89 -10.24 -7.70
CA VAL A 220 -45.47 -8.84 -7.67
C VAL A 220 -44.17 -8.71 -8.44
N THR A 221 -44.17 -7.89 -9.49
CA THR A 221 -43.00 -7.66 -10.34
C THR A 221 -42.50 -6.25 -10.15
N VAL A 222 -41.18 -6.09 -10.00
CA VAL A 222 -40.52 -4.79 -9.99
C VAL A 222 -39.64 -4.66 -11.21
N LYS A 223 -39.83 -3.59 -11.99
CA LYS A 223 -39.06 -3.25 -13.18
C LYS A 223 -38.33 -1.92 -13.05
N ASN A 224 -37.32 -1.69 -13.87
CA ASN A 224 -36.76 -0.35 -14.06
C ASN A 224 -37.57 0.45 -15.10
N GLY A 225 -37.17 1.70 -15.39
CA GLY A 225 -37.83 2.52 -16.42
C GLY A 225 -37.64 2.03 -17.86
N ARG A 226 -36.69 1.12 -18.09
CA ARG A 226 -36.49 0.44 -19.40
C ARG A 226 -37.37 -0.80 -19.57
N GLY A 227 -38.00 -1.26 -18.49
CA GLY A 227 -38.84 -2.47 -18.46
C GLY A 227 -38.10 -3.75 -18.07
N ASP A 228 -36.81 -3.67 -17.72
CA ASP A 228 -36.07 -4.83 -17.23
C ASP A 228 -36.62 -5.26 -15.87
N VAL A 229 -36.84 -6.56 -15.68
CA VAL A 229 -37.29 -7.11 -14.40
C VAL A 229 -36.11 -7.13 -13.43
N LEU A 230 -36.24 -6.37 -12.34
CA LEU A 230 -35.25 -6.25 -11.28
C LEU A 230 -35.45 -7.31 -10.20
N ALA A 231 -36.71 -7.57 -9.85
CA ALA A 231 -37.09 -8.53 -8.83
C ALA A 231 -38.51 -9.04 -9.05
N THR A 232 -38.80 -10.22 -8.52
CA THR A 232 -40.13 -10.81 -8.50
C THR A 232 -40.37 -11.44 -7.13
N THR A 233 -41.55 -11.22 -6.58
CA THR A 233 -42.01 -11.80 -5.31
C THR A 233 -43.49 -12.13 -5.43
N THR A 234 -44.13 -12.56 -4.35
CA THR A 234 -45.56 -12.86 -4.32
C THR A 234 -46.23 -12.17 -3.15
N LEU A 235 -47.52 -11.86 -3.28
CA LEU A 235 -48.34 -11.45 -2.16
C LEU A 235 -48.37 -12.56 -1.10
N GLY A 236 -48.21 -12.17 0.17
CA GLY A 236 -48.44 -13.05 1.31
C GLY A 236 -49.93 -13.28 1.58
N THR A 237 -50.23 -13.88 2.72
CA THR A 237 -51.62 -14.08 3.15
C THR A 237 -52.33 -12.75 3.37
N GLY A 238 -53.49 -12.57 2.74
CA GLY A 238 -54.35 -11.40 2.95
C GLY A 238 -54.97 -11.41 4.34
N LYS A 239 -54.96 -10.25 5.01
CA LYS A 239 -55.55 -10.03 6.33
C LYS A 239 -56.54 -8.88 6.29
N GLY A 240 -57.69 -9.06 6.92
CA GLY A 240 -58.76 -8.07 6.94
C GLY A 240 -60.14 -8.74 6.90
N GLY A 241 -61.08 -8.10 6.21
CA GLY A 241 -62.45 -8.58 6.08
C GLY A 241 -63.04 -8.23 4.71
N ALA A 242 -64.36 -8.37 4.56
CA ALA A 242 -65.05 -8.17 3.28
C ALA A 242 -64.95 -6.73 2.69
N ALA A 243 -64.62 -5.71 3.49
CA ALA A 243 -64.49 -4.34 3.02
C ALA A 243 -63.04 -3.91 2.71
N SER A 244 -62.05 -4.58 3.31
CA SER A 244 -60.64 -4.24 3.15
C SER A 244 -59.77 -5.46 3.42
N CYS A 245 -58.91 -5.79 2.45
CA CYS A 245 -57.99 -6.90 2.50
C CYS A 245 -56.56 -6.43 2.25
N THR A 246 -55.68 -6.61 3.23
CA THR A 246 -54.29 -6.16 3.16
C THR A 246 -53.35 -7.35 2.98
N PHE A 247 -52.53 -7.28 1.93
CA PHE A 247 -51.48 -8.23 1.63
C PHE A 247 -50.12 -7.59 1.93
N THR A 248 -49.21 -8.36 2.52
CA THR A 248 -47.82 -7.94 2.74
C THR A 248 -46.88 -8.73 1.85
N PHE A 249 -45.77 -8.11 1.46
CA PHE A 249 -44.70 -8.77 0.71
C PHE A 249 -43.36 -8.09 0.98
N GLN A 250 -42.27 -8.77 0.63
CA GLN A 250 -40.91 -8.25 0.72
C GLN A 250 -40.22 -8.43 -0.62
N VAL A 251 -39.47 -7.41 -1.03
CA VAL A 251 -38.73 -7.43 -2.29
C VAL A 251 -37.31 -6.91 -2.09
N PRO A 252 -36.28 -7.69 -2.47
CA PRO A 252 -34.91 -7.20 -2.48
C PRO A 252 -34.71 -6.25 -3.66
N LEU A 253 -34.21 -5.04 -3.39
CA LEU A 253 -33.94 -4.02 -4.38
C LEU A 253 -32.52 -3.49 -4.23
N THR A 254 -31.95 -3.04 -5.33
CA THR A 254 -30.62 -2.43 -5.39
C THR A 254 -30.76 -1.05 -6.00
N GLU A 255 -30.09 -0.06 -5.42
CA GLU A 255 -30.01 1.31 -5.94
C GLU A 255 -29.46 1.32 -7.38
N GLY A 256 -29.60 2.46 -8.08
CA GLY A 256 -28.94 2.72 -9.36
C GLY A 256 -29.88 2.69 -10.57
N GLN A 257 -31.16 2.39 -10.35
CA GLN A 257 -32.19 2.51 -11.38
C GLN A 257 -32.78 3.91 -11.40
N ASP A 258 -33.20 4.34 -12.59
CA ASP A 258 -33.88 5.62 -12.83
C ASP A 258 -35.22 5.71 -12.09
N ARG A 259 -35.96 4.59 -12.05
CA ARG A 259 -37.22 4.42 -11.32
C ARG A 259 -37.51 2.94 -11.08
N TYR A 260 -38.38 2.66 -10.13
CA TYR A 260 -38.85 1.31 -9.80
C TYR A 260 -40.35 1.25 -10.06
N VAL A 261 -40.74 0.42 -11.04
CA VAL A 261 -42.12 0.24 -11.47
C VAL A 261 -42.62 -1.08 -10.91
N LEU A 262 -43.54 -1.01 -9.94
CA LEU A 262 -44.13 -2.16 -9.28
C LEU A 262 -45.50 -2.48 -9.88
N SER A 263 -45.74 -3.77 -10.12
CA SER A 263 -47.02 -4.28 -10.61
C SER A 263 -47.45 -5.48 -9.78
N VAL A 264 -48.75 -5.57 -9.53
CA VAL A 264 -49.37 -6.72 -8.84
C VAL A 264 -50.27 -7.42 -9.84
N GLY A 265 -49.88 -8.61 -10.28
CA GLY A 265 -50.55 -9.34 -11.36
C GLY A 265 -50.68 -8.48 -12.61
N ARG A 266 -51.93 -8.14 -12.97
CA ARG A 266 -52.26 -7.28 -14.13
C ARG A 266 -52.95 -5.98 -13.72
N ARG A 267 -52.89 -5.60 -12.44
CA ARG A 267 -53.73 -4.54 -11.84
C ARG A 267 -53.07 -3.15 -11.82
N GLY A 268 -52.31 -2.86 -12.86
CA GLY A 268 -51.64 -1.57 -13.06
C GLY A 268 -50.21 -1.53 -12.51
N GLU A 269 -49.59 -0.37 -12.68
CA GLU A 269 -48.19 -0.11 -12.36
C GLU A 269 -48.06 1.12 -11.46
N PHE A 270 -47.16 1.02 -10.48
CA PHE A 270 -46.87 2.07 -9.50
C PHE A 270 -45.39 2.41 -9.56
N SER A 271 -45.07 3.68 -9.77
CA SER A 271 -43.67 4.11 -9.90
C SER A 271 -43.17 4.77 -8.62
N TYR A 272 -41.97 4.39 -8.21
CA TYR A 272 -41.27 4.95 -7.05
C TYR A 272 -39.81 5.27 -7.39
N SER A 273 -39.23 6.19 -6.63
CA SER A 273 -37.77 6.36 -6.53
C SER A 273 -37.20 5.42 -5.45
N PHE A 274 -35.90 5.15 -5.48
CA PHE A 274 -35.25 4.35 -4.44
C PHE A 274 -35.42 4.98 -3.05
N GLU A 275 -35.22 6.30 -2.94
CA GLU A 275 -35.37 7.04 -1.68
C GLU A 275 -36.77 6.90 -1.08
N GLN A 276 -37.81 6.95 -1.90
CA GLN A 276 -39.19 6.75 -1.43
C GLN A 276 -39.41 5.35 -0.88
N LEU A 277 -38.85 4.34 -1.54
CA LEU A 277 -38.98 2.94 -1.14
C LEU A 277 -38.28 2.68 0.20
N VAL A 278 -37.07 3.23 0.38
CA VAL A 278 -36.31 3.10 1.63
C VAL A 278 -36.99 3.87 2.77
N ALA A 279 -37.46 5.10 2.51
CA ALA A 279 -37.99 5.98 3.56
C ALA A 279 -39.43 5.62 4.00
N LYS A 280 -40.28 5.18 3.07
CA LYS A 280 -41.73 5.01 3.31
C LYS A 280 -42.25 3.60 3.04
N GLY A 281 -41.44 2.73 2.46
CA GLY A 281 -41.88 1.42 1.99
C GLY A 281 -42.81 1.51 0.78
N ILE A 282 -43.42 0.38 0.42
CA ILE A 282 -44.37 0.31 -0.69
C ILE A 282 -45.80 0.32 -0.13
N ARG A 283 -46.63 1.21 -0.65
CA ARG A 283 -48.08 1.22 -0.39
C ARG A 283 -48.82 1.37 -1.70
N MET A 284 -49.61 0.35 -2.02
CA MET A 284 -50.45 0.27 -3.21
C MET A 284 -51.88 -0.02 -2.77
N GLN A 285 -52.84 0.59 -3.46
CA GLN A 285 -54.26 0.38 -3.19
C GLN A 285 -55.00 0.18 -4.50
N LEU A 286 -55.93 -0.77 -4.49
CA LEU A 286 -56.86 -1.07 -5.56
C LEU A 286 -58.26 -1.20 -4.98
N GLY A 287 -59.28 -0.77 -5.73
CA GLY A 287 -60.67 -0.81 -5.27
C GLY A 287 -61.30 0.56 -5.20
N GLN A 288 -62.60 0.58 -4.88
CA GLN A 288 -63.42 1.78 -4.70
C GLN A 288 -64.05 1.73 -3.31
#